data_AF-A0A354MBC4-F1
#
_entry.id   AF-A0A354MBC4-F1
#
_cell.length_a   1.000
_cell.length_b   1.000
_cell.length_c   1.000
_cell.angle_alpha   90.00
_cell.angle_beta   90.00
_cell.angle_gamma   90.00
#
_symmetry.space_group_name_H-M   'P 1'
#
loop_
_entity.id
_entity.type
_entity.pdbx_description
1 polymer ?
#
loop_
_entity_poly.entity_id
_entity_poly.type
_entity_poly.pdbx_seq_one_letter_code
_entity_poly.pdbx_strand_id
1 'polypeptide(L)'
;MKLEDAEISPLFSKTEIPDIFFSEYLSQANGDFVKVYLYLLFLSKYEKDVKINDLSKKLVLPLKVIQDALKYWEDIGAITKKNTGYIINNLQEIELYKIYKPKTSLSAEELKKSAEGQKRAQAIECINNKYFSGLMPTSWYPDIELWFKKYNFDEEVMIALFGYCFDKSALHRNYIQTVAEAWAKNNIRTFTDLDMYYEKQEKLNLIANTISKKLSLKRNLSQYEYAYVEKWVIDFKYNLDIIEIALKRTTSKANPSFDYLDKLLSDWHDRGFTTTEEIQKFLLEMKEKNKNVQNLEKTAGYNKYEQRSYDNLNNLYANVKKKQEA
;
A
#
# COMPACT_ATOMS: atom_id res chain seq x y z
N MET A 1 63.64 -9.33 4.05
CA MET A 1 63.42 -9.96 2.73
C MET A 1 62.09 -9.41 2.21
N LYS A 2 62.09 -8.62 1.14
CA LYS A 2 60.83 -8.22 0.47
C LYS A 2 60.44 -9.37 -0.46
N LEU A 3 59.24 -9.89 -0.26
CA LEU A 3 58.62 -10.82 -1.17
C LEU A 3 57.72 -9.98 -2.09
N GLU A 4 57.89 -10.13 -3.38
CA GLU A 4 57.05 -9.46 -4.38
C GLU A 4 56.21 -10.54 -5.07
N ASP A 5 54.90 -10.30 -5.17
CA ASP A 5 54.01 -11.16 -5.94
C ASP A 5 54.31 -11.00 -7.43
N ALA A 6 54.17 -12.08 -8.20
CA ALA A 6 54.31 -12.00 -9.66
C ALA A 6 53.26 -11.04 -10.24
N GLU A 7 53.67 -10.06 -11.05
CA GLU A 7 52.75 -9.14 -11.71
C GLU A 7 51.80 -9.90 -12.64
N ILE A 8 50.57 -10.12 -12.16
CA ILE A 8 49.50 -10.72 -12.97
C ILE A 8 49.09 -9.69 -14.01
N SER A 9 49.24 -10.02 -15.30
CA SER A 9 48.75 -9.19 -16.40
C SER A 9 47.30 -8.74 -16.15
N PRO A 10 46.94 -7.48 -16.47
CA PRO A 10 45.57 -6.99 -16.31
C PRO A 10 44.51 -7.89 -16.93
N LEU A 11 44.88 -8.63 -18.00
CA LEU A 11 44.05 -9.61 -18.68
C LEU A 11 43.57 -10.76 -17.79
N PHE A 12 44.41 -11.19 -16.84
CA PHE A 12 44.10 -12.30 -15.91
C PHE A 12 43.68 -11.79 -14.53
N SER A 13 43.56 -10.47 -14.36
CA SER A 13 43.25 -9.85 -13.09
C SER A 13 41.72 -9.74 -12.90
N LYS A 14 41.22 -10.07 -11.71
CA LYS A 14 39.81 -9.93 -11.32
C LYS A 14 39.62 -8.86 -10.25
N THR A 15 38.46 -8.21 -10.24
CA THR A 15 38.03 -7.33 -9.14
C THR A 15 37.00 -8.09 -8.33
N GLU A 16 37.29 -8.35 -7.07
CA GLU A 16 36.39 -9.08 -6.18
C GLU A 16 35.39 -8.11 -5.56
N ILE A 17 34.11 -8.50 -5.57
CA ILE A 17 33.01 -7.72 -5.01
C ILE A 17 32.34 -8.62 -3.98
N PRO A 18 32.28 -8.25 -2.70
CA PRO A 18 31.65 -9.09 -1.70
C PRO A 18 30.13 -9.24 -1.96
N ASP A 19 29.57 -10.42 -1.70
CA ASP A 19 28.15 -10.72 -1.94
C ASP A 19 27.19 -9.76 -1.20
N ILE A 20 27.64 -9.20 -0.07
CA ILE A 20 26.93 -8.16 0.68
C ILE A 20 26.57 -6.95 -0.19
N PHE A 21 27.39 -6.64 -1.20
CA PHE A 21 27.11 -5.57 -2.15
C PHE A 21 25.84 -5.86 -2.95
N PHE A 22 25.69 -7.10 -3.44
CA PHE A 22 24.56 -7.52 -4.25
C PHE A 22 23.28 -7.62 -3.42
N SER A 23 23.39 -8.13 -2.19
CA SER A 23 22.23 -8.31 -1.31
C SER A 23 21.74 -6.99 -0.69
N GLU A 24 22.64 -6.11 -0.21
CA GLU A 24 22.26 -4.91 0.55
C GLU A 24 22.31 -3.61 -0.27
N TYR A 25 23.29 -3.44 -1.15
CA TYR A 25 23.64 -2.12 -1.71
C TYR A 25 23.12 -1.94 -3.15
N LEU A 26 23.20 -2.98 -3.98
CA LEU A 26 22.89 -2.91 -5.41
C LEU A 26 21.46 -2.44 -5.68
N SER A 27 20.48 -3.01 -4.97
CA SER A 27 19.06 -2.72 -5.18
C SER A 27 18.63 -1.31 -4.75
N GLN A 28 19.38 -0.70 -3.82
CA GLN A 28 19.08 0.63 -3.28
C GLN A 28 19.77 1.75 -4.07
N ALA A 29 20.81 1.43 -4.83
CA ALA A 29 21.60 2.39 -5.58
C ALA A 29 21.04 2.61 -6.99
N ASN A 30 21.13 3.85 -7.49
CA ASN A 30 20.86 4.13 -8.90
C ASN A 30 21.89 3.38 -9.78
N GLY A 31 21.46 2.86 -10.93
CA GLY A 31 22.35 2.14 -11.86
C GLY A 31 23.59 2.93 -12.29
N ASP A 32 23.48 4.25 -12.46
CA ASP A 32 24.65 5.09 -12.74
C ASP A 32 25.59 5.17 -11.54
N PHE A 33 25.06 5.16 -10.31
CA PHE A 33 25.87 5.22 -9.09
C PHE A 33 26.59 3.89 -8.86
N VAL A 34 25.95 2.77 -9.18
CA VAL A 34 26.59 1.44 -9.22
C VAL A 34 27.75 1.43 -10.20
N LYS A 35 27.55 1.95 -11.41
CA LYS A 35 28.62 2.06 -12.43
C LYS A 35 29.81 2.87 -11.90
N VAL A 36 29.55 3.98 -11.21
CA VAL A 36 30.61 4.78 -10.58
C VAL A 36 31.34 3.98 -9.49
N TYR A 37 30.62 3.33 -8.58
CA TYR A 37 31.21 2.55 -7.49
C TYR A 37 32.10 1.41 -7.99
N LEU A 38 31.61 0.61 -8.94
CA LEU A 38 32.36 -0.51 -9.50
C LEU A 38 33.66 -0.04 -10.18
N TYR A 39 33.62 1.11 -10.84
CA TYR A 39 34.80 1.68 -11.46
C TYR A 39 35.80 2.22 -10.43
N LEU A 40 35.32 2.86 -9.36
CA LEU A 40 36.17 3.27 -8.25
C LEU A 40 36.85 2.06 -7.58
N LEU A 41 36.09 0.97 -7.35
CA LEU A 41 36.60 -0.27 -6.79
C LEU A 41 37.66 -0.92 -7.68
N PHE A 42 37.46 -0.89 -8.99
CA PHE A 42 38.47 -1.34 -9.95
C PHE A 42 39.74 -0.49 -9.87
N LEU A 43 39.62 0.85 -9.80
CA LEU A 43 40.78 1.74 -9.74
C LEU A 43 41.55 1.67 -8.42
N SER A 44 40.85 1.47 -7.29
CA SER A 44 41.49 1.38 -5.97
C SER A 44 42.45 0.19 -5.89
N LYS A 45 42.17 -0.90 -6.60
CA LYS A 45 43.05 -2.07 -6.69
C LYS A 45 44.45 -1.73 -7.23
N TYR A 46 44.57 -0.72 -8.09
CA TYR A 46 45.83 -0.32 -8.71
C TYR A 46 46.39 0.97 -8.11
N GLU A 47 45.84 1.44 -6.99
CA GLU A 47 46.24 2.69 -6.33
C GLU A 47 46.26 3.89 -7.29
N LYS A 48 45.32 3.92 -8.26
CA LYS A 48 45.25 4.98 -9.27
C LYS A 48 44.41 6.15 -8.80
N ASP A 49 45.01 7.33 -8.90
CA ASP A 49 44.28 8.59 -8.75
C ASP A 49 43.40 8.88 -9.96
N VAL A 50 42.21 9.41 -9.72
CA VAL A 50 41.29 9.81 -10.78
C VAL A 50 40.61 11.13 -10.44
N LYS A 51 40.59 12.07 -11.40
CA LYS A 51 39.84 13.32 -11.26
C LYS A 51 38.38 13.09 -11.65
N ILE A 52 37.48 13.88 -11.06
CA ILE A 52 36.04 13.82 -11.36
C ILE A 52 35.76 14.01 -12.87
N ASN A 53 36.54 14.88 -13.54
CA ASN A 53 36.42 15.10 -14.97
C ASN A 53 36.79 13.87 -15.81
N ASP A 54 37.76 13.09 -15.35
CA ASP A 54 38.19 11.88 -16.05
C ASP A 54 37.17 10.75 -15.83
N LEU A 55 36.59 10.65 -14.63
CA LEU A 55 35.47 9.75 -14.35
C LEU A 55 34.27 10.03 -15.27
N SER A 56 33.89 11.29 -15.42
CA SER A 56 32.78 11.71 -16.29
C SER A 56 33.00 11.28 -17.75
N LYS A 57 34.19 11.53 -18.29
CA LYS A 57 34.55 11.12 -19.66
C LYS A 57 34.60 9.61 -19.81
N LYS A 58 35.19 8.90 -18.85
CA LYS A 58 35.42 7.45 -18.93
C LYS A 58 34.14 6.64 -18.79
N LEU A 59 33.24 7.08 -17.90
CA LEU A 59 31.96 6.42 -17.64
C LEU A 59 30.84 6.93 -18.55
N VAL A 60 31.09 7.98 -19.33
CA VAL A 60 30.12 8.64 -20.20
C VAL A 60 28.91 9.10 -19.39
N LEU A 61 29.19 9.78 -18.27
CA LEU A 61 28.19 10.29 -17.33
C LEU A 61 28.40 11.79 -17.10
N PRO A 62 27.33 12.60 -16.92
CA PRO A 62 27.46 14.01 -16.56
C PRO A 62 28.22 14.19 -15.24
N LEU A 63 29.01 15.28 -15.13
CA LEU A 63 29.77 15.60 -13.90
C LEU A 63 28.89 15.64 -12.66
N LYS A 64 27.66 16.16 -12.81
CA LYS A 64 26.69 16.25 -11.73
C LYS A 64 26.31 14.86 -11.19
N VAL A 65 26.10 13.89 -12.08
CA VAL A 65 25.80 12.49 -11.72
C VAL A 65 26.97 11.86 -10.97
N ILE A 66 28.22 12.11 -11.40
CA ILE A 66 29.41 11.62 -10.68
C ILE A 66 29.47 12.21 -9.26
N GLN A 67 29.24 13.51 -9.11
CA GLN A 67 29.24 14.17 -7.80
C GLN A 67 28.13 13.63 -6.88
N ASP A 68 26.93 13.46 -7.41
CA ASP A 68 25.80 12.95 -6.66
C ASP A 68 26.01 11.47 -6.28
N ALA A 69 26.63 10.67 -7.15
CA ALA A 69 27.03 9.30 -6.85
C ALA A 69 28.08 9.24 -5.72
N LEU A 70 29.14 10.06 -5.79
CA LEU A 70 30.16 10.12 -4.74
C LEU A 70 29.54 10.52 -3.40
N LYS A 71 28.66 11.53 -3.40
CA LYS A 71 27.94 11.94 -2.20
C LYS A 71 27.06 10.80 -1.65
N TYR A 72 26.30 10.11 -2.50
CA TYR A 72 25.47 8.98 -2.09
C TYR A 72 26.28 7.87 -1.39
N TRP A 73 27.41 7.46 -1.98
CA TRP A 73 28.26 6.43 -1.39
C TRP A 73 28.97 6.90 -0.12
N GLU A 74 29.26 8.19 -0.01
CA GLU A 74 29.80 8.82 1.21
C GLU A 74 28.73 8.85 2.32
N ASP A 75 27.50 9.25 2.02
CA ASP A 75 26.37 9.31 2.95
C ASP A 75 26.04 7.93 3.54
N ILE A 76 26.19 6.86 2.76
CA ILE A 76 25.99 5.48 3.20
C ILE A 76 27.25 4.89 3.88
N GLY A 77 28.38 5.59 3.79
CA GLY A 77 29.66 5.19 4.39
C GLY A 77 30.43 4.14 3.60
N ALA A 78 30.01 3.80 2.38
CA ALA A 78 30.73 2.89 1.49
C ALA A 78 32.06 3.49 0.99
N ILE A 79 32.13 4.82 0.89
CA ILE A 79 33.38 5.54 0.68
C ILE A 79 33.58 6.62 1.74
N THR A 80 34.83 7.02 1.98
CA THR A 80 35.17 8.12 2.88
C THR A 80 36.07 9.12 2.17
N LYS A 81 35.64 10.38 2.16
CA LYS A 81 36.42 11.48 1.59
C LYS A 81 37.62 11.82 2.48
N LYS A 82 38.79 11.90 1.87
CA LYS A 82 40.05 12.38 2.45
C LYS A 82 40.43 13.73 1.82
N ASN A 83 41.41 14.41 2.41
CA ASN A 83 41.96 15.66 1.89
C ASN A 83 42.48 15.52 0.43
N THR A 84 42.95 14.33 0.05
CA THR A 84 43.56 14.06 -1.25
C THR A 84 42.89 12.93 -2.04
N GLY A 85 41.64 12.57 -1.74
CA GLY A 85 40.94 11.52 -2.49
C GLY A 85 39.80 10.86 -1.73
N TYR A 86 39.54 9.58 -2.03
CA TYR A 86 38.53 8.77 -1.36
C TYR A 86 39.13 7.42 -0.95
N ILE A 87 38.68 6.89 0.18
CA ILE A 87 38.89 5.50 0.59
C ILE A 87 37.62 4.73 0.24
N ILE A 88 37.76 3.53 -0.30
CA ILE A 88 36.67 2.57 -0.41
C ILE A 88 36.69 1.72 0.85
N ASN A 89 35.61 1.77 1.61
CA ASN A 89 35.51 1.09 2.89
C ASN A 89 35.11 -0.37 2.71
N ASN A 90 35.48 -1.22 3.67
CA ASN A 90 35.07 -2.62 3.66
C ASN A 90 33.58 -2.75 4.02
N LEU A 91 32.75 -3.06 3.03
CA LEU A 91 31.30 -3.23 3.22
C LEU A 91 30.95 -4.30 4.26
N GLN A 92 31.75 -5.37 4.34
CA GLN A 92 31.51 -6.45 5.30
C GLN A 92 31.75 -5.98 6.73
N GLU A 93 32.80 -5.17 6.97
CA GLU A 93 33.04 -4.56 8.27
C GLU A 93 31.94 -3.57 8.65
N ILE A 94 31.48 -2.75 7.69
CA ILE A 94 30.38 -1.81 7.93
C ILE A 94 29.13 -2.54 8.39
N GLU A 95 28.73 -3.61 7.70
CA GLU A 95 27.57 -4.42 8.11
C GLU A 95 27.81 -5.14 9.44
N LEU A 96 29.01 -5.64 9.68
CA LEU A 96 29.38 -6.23 10.97
C LEU A 96 29.20 -5.20 12.10
N TYR A 97 29.72 -3.98 11.96
CA TYR A 97 29.55 -2.93 12.95
C TYR A 97 28.09 -2.53 13.17
N LYS A 98 27.23 -2.59 12.14
CA LYS A 98 25.77 -2.37 12.30
C LYS A 98 25.11 -3.45 13.13
N ILE A 99 25.56 -4.70 13.00
CA ILE A 99 25.06 -5.85 13.79
C ILE A 99 25.53 -5.76 15.25
N TYR A 100 26.80 -5.39 15.48
CA TYR A 100 27.44 -5.43 16.80
C TYR A 100 27.38 -4.11 17.59
N LYS A 101 26.93 -2.99 17.01
CA LYS A 101 26.56 -1.81 17.81
C LYS A 101 25.50 -2.24 18.82
N PRO A 102 25.72 -2.07 20.14
CA PRO A 102 24.85 -2.66 21.14
C PRO A 102 23.48 -1.97 21.09
N LYS A 103 22.52 -2.59 20.40
CA LYS A 103 21.13 -2.47 20.79
C LYS A 103 21.00 -3.29 22.06
N THR A 104 20.91 -2.61 23.19
CA THR A 104 20.65 -3.14 24.53
C THR A 104 19.26 -3.79 24.60
N SER A 105 19.05 -4.87 23.85
CA SER A 105 17.84 -5.67 23.87
C SER A 105 18.25 -7.14 23.76
N LEU A 106 18.09 -7.84 24.90
CA LEU A 106 17.99 -9.30 25.11
C LEU A 106 18.47 -10.19 23.94
N SER A 107 19.53 -10.94 24.21
CA SER A 107 20.22 -11.87 23.29
C SER A 107 19.24 -12.71 22.46
N ALA A 108 19.47 -12.74 21.14
CA ALA A 108 18.73 -13.57 20.18
C ALA A 108 18.69 -15.08 20.55
N GLU A 109 19.56 -15.53 21.45
CA GLU A 109 19.62 -16.90 21.95
C GLU A 109 18.51 -17.24 22.98
N GLU A 110 17.99 -16.25 23.72
CA GLU A 110 16.91 -16.46 24.68
C GLU A 110 15.54 -16.51 23.99
N LEU A 111 15.36 -15.75 22.90
CA LEU A 111 14.13 -15.77 22.10
C LEU A 111 13.95 -17.09 21.34
N LYS A 112 15.05 -17.73 20.89
CA LYS A 112 15.00 -19.02 20.17
C LYS A 112 14.55 -20.21 21.03
N LYS A 113 14.54 -20.08 22.36
CA LYS A 113 14.19 -21.19 23.28
C LYS A 113 12.69 -21.31 23.57
N SER A 114 11.87 -20.32 23.20
CA SER A 114 10.42 -20.43 23.33
C SER A 114 9.82 -21.08 22.08
N ALA A 115 8.70 -21.81 22.24
CA ALA A 115 7.97 -22.39 21.12
C ALA A 115 7.52 -21.32 20.10
N GLU A 116 7.24 -20.11 20.57
CA GLU A 116 6.89 -18.95 19.73
C GLU A 116 8.09 -18.44 18.92
N GLY A 117 9.28 -18.36 19.53
CA GLY A 117 10.49 -17.99 18.80
C GLY A 117 10.89 -19.00 17.73
N GLN A 118 10.61 -20.29 17.94
CA GLN A 118 10.86 -21.33 16.94
C GLN A 118 9.94 -21.18 15.72
N LYS A 119 8.64 -20.90 15.93
CA LYS A 119 7.69 -20.64 14.85
C LYS A 119 8.07 -19.40 14.03
N ARG A 120 8.43 -18.30 14.71
CA ARG A 120 8.92 -17.08 14.03
C ARG A 120 10.17 -17.34 13.22
N ALA A 121 11.12 -18.12 13.74
CA ALA A 121 12.32 -18.49 12.99
C ALA A 121 11.99 -19.28 11.70
N GLN A 122 11.06 -20.24 11.77
CA GLN A 122 10.58 -20.97 10.61
C GLN A 122 9.88 -20.06 9.58
N ALA A 123 9.10 -19.08 10.05
CA ALA A 123 8.46 -18.10 9.18
C ALA A 123 9.48 -17.23 8.44
N ILE A 124 10.51 -16.75 9.14
CA ILE A 124 11.61 -15.98 8.56
C ILE A 124 12.38 -16.81 7.54
N GLU A 125 12.62 -18.09 7.82
CA GLU A 125 13.25 -19.02 6.88
C GLU A 125 12.39 -19.25 5.63
N CYS A 126 11.07 -19.42 5.81
CA CYS A 126 10.12 -19.51 4.70
C CYS A 126 10.17 -18.27 3.82
N ILE A 127 10.17 -17.07 4.42
CA ILE A 127 10.28 -15.79 3.71
C ILE A 127 11.58 -15.71 2.92
N ASN A 128 12.72 -16.06 3.55
CA ASN A 128 14.03 -16.06 2.90
C ASN A 128 14.03 -16.96 1.65
N ASN A 129 13.59 -18.21 1.81
CA ASN A 129 13.63 -19.19 0.72
C ASN A 129 12.65 -18.85 -0.40
N LYS A 130 11.45 -18.36 -0.07
CA LYS A 130 10.37 -18.12 -1.04
C LYS A 130 10.54 -16.80 -1.80
N TYR A 131 10.97 -15.74 -1.14
CA TYR A 131 10.97 -14.38 -1.72
C TYR A 131 12.37 -13.82 -1.99
N PHE A 132 13.41 -14.40 -1.39
CA PHE A 132 14.80 -13.96 -1.57
C PHE A 132 15.72 -15.08 -2.07
N SER A 133 15.18 -16.21 -2.52
CA SER A 133 15.94 -17.36 -3.03
C SER A 133 16.99 -17.90 -2.05
N GLY A 134 16.76 -17.73 -0.75
CA GLY A 134 17.70 -18.13 0.31
C GLY A 134 18.83 -17.12 0.58
N LEU A 135 18.88 -16.01 -0.15
CA LEU A 135 19.92 -14.97 -0.06
C LEU A 135 19.36 -13.66 0.53
N MET A 136 18.45 -13.75 1.50
CA MET A 136 17.91 -12.58 2.16
C MET A 136 19.02 -11.79 2.87
N PRO A 137 19.11 -10.46 2.67
CA PRO A 137 20.14 -9.66 3.29
C PRO A 137 20.04 -9.67 4.82
N THR A 138 21.17 -9.73 5.53
CA THR A 138 21.21 -9.99 6.99
C THR A 138 20.56 -8.90 7.82
N SER A 139 20.49 -7.68 7.29
CA SER A 139 19.79 -6.56 7.93
C SER A 139 18.26 -6.74 8.01
N TRP A 140 17.66 -7.64 7.21
CA TRP A 140 16.21 -7.88 7.24
C TRP A 140 15.75 -8.64 8.49
N TYR A 141 16.57 -9.53 9.02
CA TYR A 141 16.24 -10.35 10.18
C TYR A 141 15.81 -9.51 11.40
N PRO A 142 16.57 -8.49 11.84
CA PRO A 142 16.14 -7.64 12.95
C PRO A 142 14.89 -6.79 12.63
N ASP A 143 14.70 -6.39 11.37
CA ASP A 143 13.52 -5.61 10.96
C ASP A 143 12.25 -6.47 11.00
N ILE A 144 12.32 -7.71 10.50
CA ILE A 144 11.20 -8.67 10.55
C ILE A 144 10.85 -9.00 12.00
N GLU A 145 11.85 -9.23 12.85
CA GLU A 145 11.65 -9.46 14.29
C GLU A 145 11.00 -8.23 14.97
N LEU A 146 11.42 -7.02 14.58
CA LEU A 146 10.80 -5.79 15.05
C LEU A 146 9.34 -5.69 14.59
N TRP A 147 9.01 -6.06 13.35
CA TRP A 147 7.63 -6.03 12.85
C TRP A 147 6.73 -7.05 13.52
N PHE A 148 7.23 -8.27 13.79
CA PHE A 148 6.53 -9.26 14.62
C PHE A 148 6.13 -8.66 15.97
N LYS A 149 7.07 -8.01 16.67
CA LYS A 149 6.83 -7.40 17.98
C LYS A 149 5.97 -6.14 17.91
N LYS A 150 6.20 -5.27 16.92
CA LYS A 150 5.55 -3.96 16.80
C LYS A 150 4.07 -4.10 16.44
N TYR A 151 3.74 -5.00 15.52
CA TYR A 151 2.37 -5.16 15.03
C TYR A 151 1.64 -6.35 15.62
N ASN A 152 2.36 -7.20 16.36
CA ASN A 152 1.82 -8.40 17.00
C ASN A 152 1.16 -9.34 15.99
N PHE A 153 1.77 -9.46 14.81
CA PHE A 153 1.39 -10.39 13.75
C PHE A 153 1.78 -11.83 14.13
N ASP A 154 0.95 -12.79 13.75
CA ASP A 154 1.32 -14.19 13.73
C ASP A 154 2.26 -14.51 12.55
N GLU A 155 2.74 -15.74 12.51
CA GLU A 155 3.69 -16.21 11.50
C GLU A 155 3.09 -16.18 10.09
N GLU A 156 1.82 -16.55 9.97
CA GLU A 156 1.11 -16.66 8.69
C GLU A 156 0.84 -15.29 8.07
N VAL A 157 0.44 -14.29 8.88
CA VAL A 157 0.28 -12.90 8.46
C VAL A 157 1.61 -12.32 8.02
N MET A 158 2.71 -12.61 8.72
CA MET A 158 4.03 -12.12 8.28
C MET A 158 4.44 -12.72 6.94
N ILE A 159 4.23 -14.02 6.71
CA ILE A 159 4.50 -14.65 5.41
C ILE A 159 3.60 -14.02 4.32
N ALA A 160 2.32 -13.83 4.62
CA ALA A 160 1.36 -13.23 3.69
C ALA A 160 1.70 -11.77 3.37
N LEU A 161 2.24 -11.00 4.31
CA LEU A 161 2.71 -9.63 4.11
C LEU A 161 3.79 -9.57 3.03
N PHE A 162 4.79 -10.44 3.13
CA PHE A 162 5.85 -10.54 2.13
C PHE A 162 5.32 -11.04 0.79
N GLY A 163 4.40 -12.02 0.81
CA GLY A 163 3.70 -12.50 -0.40
C GLY A 163 2.97 -11.38 -1.14
N TYR A 164 2.16 -10.59 -0.42
CA TYR A 164 1.45 -9.46 -0.98
C TYR A 164 2.40 -8.43 -1.61
N CYS A 165 3.50 -8.12 -0.93
CA CYS A 165 4.48 -7.15 -1.44
C CYS A 165 5.26 -7.70 -2.65
N PHE A 166 5.53 -9.00 -2.67
CA PHE A 166 6.14 -9.68 -3.79
C PHE A 166 5.25 -9.68 -5.03
N ASP A 167 3.96 -10.01 -4.89
CA ASP A 167 2.99 -10.03 -5.99
C ASP A 167 2.78 -8.64 -6.61
N LYS A 168 3.00 -7.58 -5.82
CA LYS A 168 3.00 -6.18 -6.27
C LYS A 168 4.33 -5.70 -6.84
N SER A 169 5.33 -6.58 -6.97
CA SER A 169 6.69 -6.26 -7.40
C SER A 169 7.35 -5.14 -6.56
N ALA A 170 7.01 -5.07 -5.27
CA ALA A 170 7.40 -3.99 -4.36
C ALA A 170 8.01 -4.54 -3.06
N LEU A 171 9.04 -5.39 -3.19
CA LEU A 171 9.73 -6.03 -2.06
C LEU A 171 10.84 -5.16 -1.45
N HIS A 172 10.54 -3.91 -1.13
CA HIS A 172 11.47 -3.00 -0.47
C HIS A 172 10.93 -2.53 0.89
N ARG A 173 11.83 -2.24 1.85
CA ARG A 173 11.49 -1.98 3.27
C ARG A 173 10.34 -0.98 3.47
N ASN A 174 10.41 0.17 2.79
CA ASN A 174 9.40 1.23 2.95
C ASN A 174 7.99 0.81 2.56
N TYR A 175 7.85 0.01 1.49
CA TYR A 175 6.53 -0.46 1.04
C TYR A 175 5.99 -1.50 2.00
N ILE A 176 6.81 -2.47 2.38
CA ILE A 176 6.41 -3.51 3.35
C ILE A 176 5.99 -2.87 4.67
N GLN A 177 6.74 -1.88 5.17
CA GLN A 177 6.36 -1.16 6.38
C GLN A 177 5.01 -0.45 6.22
N THR A 178 4.75 0.19 5.07
CA THR A 178 3.48 0.88 4.81
C THR A 178 2.30 -0.10 4.80
N VAL A 179 2.48 -1.27 4.17
CA VAL A 179 1.46 -2.32 4.14
C VAL A 179 1.24 -2.89 5.54
N ALA A 180 2.31 -3.16 6.29
CA ALA A 180 2.23 -3.63 7.68
C ALA A 180 1.49 -2.63 8.58
N GLU A 181 1.78 -1.33 8.46
CA GLU A 181 1.07 -0.28 9.20
C GLU A 181 -0.41 -0.22 8.82
N ALA A 182 -0.74 -0.40 7.55
CA ALA A 182 -2.13 -0.45 7.08
C ALA A 182 -2.86 -1.68 7.65
N TRP A 183 -2.24 -2.86 7.66
CA TRP A 183 -2.84 -4.07 8.22
C TRP A 183 -3.03 -3.97 9.73
N ALA A 184 -2.03 -3.46 10.44
CA ALA A 184 -2.12 -3.22 11.88
C ALA A 184 -3.22 -2.21 12.24
N LYS A 185 -3.40 -1.14 11.45
CA LYS A 185 -4.52 -0.19 11.61
C LYS A 185 -5.89 -0.83 11.44
N ASN A 186 -5.99 -1.90 10.66
CA ASN A 186 -7.21 -2.69 10.50
C ASN A 186 -7.34 -3.81 11.54
N ASN A 187 -6.50 -3.80 12.59
CA ASN A 187 -6.46 -4.78 13.67
C ASN A 187 -6.18 -6.22 13.19
N ILE A 188 -5.51 -6.38 12.05
CA ILE A 188 -5.12 -7.69 11.55
C ILE A 188 -3.94 -8.20 12.38
N ARG A 189 -4.10 -9.36 13.01
CA ARG A 189 -3.02 -10.03 13.75
C ARG A 189 -2.87 -11.49 13.38
N THR A 190 -3.98 -12.13 13.04
CA THR A 190 -4.03 -13.55 12.67
C THR A 190 -4.39 -13.75 11.21
N PHE A 191 -4.09 -14.94 10.68
CA PHE A 191 -4.51 -15.29 9.32
C PHE A 191 -6.03 -15.17 9.14
N THR A 192 -6.82 -15.51 10.16
CA THR A 192 -8.28 -15.33 10.14
C THR A 192 -8.68 -13.87 9.99
N ASP A 193 -8.02 -12.94 10.69
CA ASP A 193 -8.30 -11.51 10.54
C ASP A 193 -7.95 -11.02 9.13
N LEU A 194 -6.85 -11.53 8.56
CA LEU A 194 -6.42 -11.18 7.21
C LEU A 194 -7.40 -11.69 6.15
N ASP A 195 -7.91 -12.91 6.31
CA ASP A 195 -8.90 -13.50 5.41
C ASP A 195 -10.22 -12.72 5.46
N MET A 196 -10.72 -12.40 6.66
CA MET A 196 -11.89 -11.53 6.84
C MET A 196 -11.71 -10.15 6.22
N TYR A 197 -10.51 -9.58 6.33
CA TYR A 197 -10.17 -8.30 5.69
C TYR A 197 -10.22 -8.39 4.16
N TYR A 198 -9.65 -9.45 3.57
CA TYR A 198 -9.70 -9.65 2.13
C TYR A 198 -11.11 -9.90 1.62
N GLU A 199 -11.92 -10.71 2.31
CA GLU A 199 -13.33 -10.89 1.97
C GLU A 199 -14.07 -9.55 1.97
N LYS A 200 -13.83 -8.71 3.00
CA LYS A 200 -14.43 -7.38 3.09
C LYS A 200 -14.05 -6.53 1.87
N GLN A 201 -12.76 -6.49 1.52
CA GLN A 201 -12.28 -5.73 0.37
C GLN A 201 -12.83 -6.25 -0.96
N GLU A 202 -12.94 -7.56 -1.14
CA GLU A 202 -13.48 -8.16 -2.36
C GLU A 202 -14.95 -7.78 -2.55
N LYS A 203 -15.77 -7.89 -1.50
CA LYS A 203 -17.19 -7.47 -1.50
C LYS A 203 -17.34 -6.00 -1.89
N LEU A 204 -16.53 -5.12 -1.30
CA LEU A 204 -16.53 -3.69 -1.62
C LEU A 204 -16.10 -3.42 -3.06
N ASN A 205 -15.03 -4.07 -3.53
CA ASN A 205 -14.53 -3.92 -4.89
C ASN A 205 -15.53 -4.40 -5.95
N LEU A 206 -16.22 -5.51 -5.70
CA LEU A 206 -17.26 -6.03 -6.61
C LEU A 206 -18.40 -5.02 -6.78
N ILE A 207 -18.87 -4.45 -5.67
CA ILE A 207 -19.96 -3.46 -5.67
C ILE A 207 -19.49 -2.14 -6.30
N ALA A 208 -18.30 -1.65 -5.93
CA ALA A 208 -17.68 -0.46 -6.50
C ALA A 208 -17.51 -0.57 -8.04
N ASN A 209 -17.03 -1.72 -8.51
CA ASN A 209 -16.89 -1.99 -9.94
C ASN A 209 -18.25 -2.04 -10.65
N THR A 210 -19.27 -2.58 -9.99
CA THR A 210 -20.63 -2.64 -10.54
C THR A 210 -21.22 -1.23 -10.66
N ILE A 211 -21.08 -0.41 -9.62
CA ILE A 211 -21.50 1.00 -9.64
C ILE A 211 -20.79 1.76 -10.76
N SER A 212 -19.46 1.63 -10.85
CA SER A 212 -18.66 2.29 -11.89
C SER A 212 -19.12 1.92 -13.31
N LYS A 213 -19.36 0.63 -13.57
CA LYS A 213 -19.88 0.13 -14.85
C LYS A 213 -21.28 0.66 -15.16
N LYS A 214 -22.20 0.64 -14.19
CA LYS A 214 -23.61 1.07 -14.39
C LYS A 214 -23.73 2.59 -14.56
N LEU A 215 -22.84 3.36 -13.94
CA LEU A 215 -22.75 4.81 -14.11
C LEU A 215 -21.92 5.22 -15.34
N SER A 216 -21.39 4.25 -16.11
CA SER A 216 -20.50 4.49 -17.26
C SER A 216 -19.28 5.35 -16.93
N LEU A 217 -18.76 5.23 -15.70
CA LEU A 217 -17.56 5.96 -15.29
C LEU A 217 -16.33 5.34 -15.95
N LYS A 218 -15.61 6.14 -16.74
CA LYS A 218 -14.33 5.74 -17.36
C LYS A 218 -13.15 5.78 -16.38
N ARG A 219 -13.40 6.16 -15.12
CA ARG A 219 -12.40 6.30 -14.06
C ARG A 219 -12.72 5.38 -12.89
N ASN A 220 -11.72 5.11 -12.07
CA ASN A 220 -11.92 4.47 -10.77
C ASN A 220 -12.67 5.42 -9.82
N LEU A 221 -13.34 4.83 -8.83
CA LEU A 221 -13.95 5.60 -7.75
C LEU A 221 -12.87 6.32 -6.94
N SER A 222 -13.17 7.56 -6.55
CA SER A 222 -12.36 8.31 -5.59
C SER A 222 -12.51 7.72 -4.19
N GLN A 223 -11.60 8.08 -3.28
CA GLN A 223 -11.66 7.64 -1.89
C GLN A 223 -12.99 8.04 -1.21
N TYR A 224 -13.53 9.22 -1.51
CA TYR A 224 -14.82 9.69 -0.98
C TYR A 224 -15.99 8.88 -1.54
N GLU A 225 -15.97 8.53 -2.82
CA GLU A 225 -16.99 7.66 -3.43
C GLU A 225 -16.91 6.24 -2.87
N TYR A 226 -15.71 5.75 -2.57
CA TYR A 226 -15.51 4.45 -1.94
C TYR A 226 -16.04 4.42 -0.50
N ALA A 227 -15.92 5.53 0.24
CA ALA A 227 -16.49 5.64 1.60
C ALA A 227 -18.02 5.49 1.60
N TYR A 228 -18.71 6.00 0.57
CA TYR A 228 -20.15 5.75 0.41
C TYR A 228 -20.45 4.27 0.19
N VAL A 229 -19.68 3.59 -0.68
CA VAL A 229 -19.84 2.15 -0.90
C VAL A 229 -19.59 1.36 0.39
N GLU A 230 -18.55 1.73 1.15
CA GLU A 230 -18.27 1.11 2.44
C GLU A 230 -19.42 1.28 3.42
N LYS A 231 -19.97 2.50 3.55
CA LYS A 231 -21.17 2.78 4.37
C LYS A 231 -22.34 1.87 3.98
N TRP A 232 -22.65 1.74 2.70
CA TRP A 232 -23.81 0.94 2.26
C TRP A 232 -23.64 -0.56 2.49
N VAL A 233 -22.43 -1.08 2.32
CA VAL A 233 -22.17 -2.53 2.38
C VAL A 233 -21.90 -2.97 3.81
N ILE A 234 -21.20 -2.15 4.60
CA ILE A 234 -20.75 -2.51 5.94
C ILE A 234 -21.74 -2.02 7.00
N ASP A 235 -22.10 -0.73 6.98
CA ASP A 235 -22.98 -0.16 8.00
C ASP A 235 -24.44 -0.54 7.75
N PHE A 236 -24.91 -0.38 6.50
CA PHE A 236 -26.29 -0.71 6.14
C PHE A 236 -26.50 -2.20 5.84
N LYS A 237 -25.41 -2.97 5.68
CA LYS A 237 -25.43 -4.40 5.33
C LYS A 237 -26.23 -4.71 4.06
N TYR A 238 -26.24 -3.78 3.10
CA TYR A 238 -26.96 -3.96 1.85
C TYR A 238 -26.20 -4.88 0.90
N ASN A 239 -26.94 -5.83 0.33
CA ASN A 239 -26.44 -6.69 -0.73
C ASN A 239 -26.44 -5.95 -2.08
N LEU A 240 -25.82 -6.58 -3.08
CA LEU A 240 -25.74 -6.02 -4.43
C LEU A 240 -27.13 -5.72 -5.02
N ASP A 241 -28.13 -6.56 -4.75
CA ASP A 241 -29.47 -6.43 -5.33
C ASP A 241 -30.17 -5.13 -4.89
N ILE A 242 -30.09 -4.78 -3.61
CA ILE A 242 -30.65 -3.53 -3.08
C ILE A 242 -29.97 -2.32 -3.74
N ILE A 243 -28.64 -2.37 -3.86
CA ILE A 243 -27.85 -1.31 -4.49
C ILE A 243 -28.19 -1.21 -5.99
N GLU A 244 -28.43 -2.31 -6.69
CA GLU A 244 -28.86 -2.29 -8.09
C GLU A 244 -30.23 -1.60 -8.28
N ILE A 245 -31.18 -1.81 -7.37
CA ILE A 245 -32.48 -1.11 -7.41
C ILE A 245 -32.27 0.40 -7.29
N ALA A 246 -31.38 0.82 -6.38
CA ALA A 246 -31.04 2.23 -6.19
C ALA A 246 -30.32 2.82 -7.42
N LEU A 247 -29.39 2.07 -8.01
CA LEU A 247 -28.67 2.46 -9.22
C LEU A 247 -29.60 2.64 -10.41
N LYS A 248 -30.51 1.70 -10.66
CA LYS A 248 -31.50 1.78 -11.77
C LYS A 248 -32.34 3.05 -11.69
N ARG A 249 -32.70 3.47 -10.48
CA ARG A 249 -33.49 4.69 -10.26
C ARG A 249 -32.66 5.96 -10.45
N THR A 250 -31.37 5.89 -10.14
CA THR A 250 -30.42 6.99 -10.25
C THR A 250 -29.98 7.23 -11.69
N THR A 251 -29.74 6.17 -12.47
CA THR A 251 -29.41 6.25 -13.90
C THR A 251 -30.59 6.68 -14.78
N SER A 252 -31.82 6.55 -14.29
CA SER A 252 -33.01 7.07 -14.96
C SER A 252 -33.10 8.61 -14.91
N LYS A 253 -32.25 9.29 -14.13
CA LYS A 253 -32.15 10.75 -14.10
C LYS A 253 -31.06 11.25 -15.06
N ALA A 254 -31.24 12.46 -15.57
CA ALA A 254 -30.28 13.08 -16.51
C ALA A 254 -28.85 13.21 -15.94
N ASN A 255 -28.70 13.46 -14.64
CA ASN A 255 -27.41 13.57 -13.95
C ASN A 255 -27.33 12.64 -12.71
N PRO A 256 -26.87 11.40 -12.89
CA PRO A 256 -26.61 10.47 -11.79
C PRO A 256 -25.51 11.01 -10.86
N SER A 257 -25.74 11.05 -9.55
CA SER A 257 -24.74 11.48 -8.56
C SER A 257 -24.69 10.52 -7.37
N PHE A 258 -23.50 10.39 -6.78
CA PHE A 258 -23.30 9.58 -5.57
C PHE A 258 -24.11 10.12 -4.38
N ASP A 259 -24.23 11.45 -4.23
CA ASP A 259 -25.03 12.05 -3.16
C ASP A 259 -26.52 11.70 -3.28
N TYR A 260 -27.04 11.60 -4.51
CA TYR A 260 -28.41 11.15 -4.71
C TYR A 260 -28.58 9.67 -4.37
N LEU A 261 -27.60 8.84 -4.74
CA LEU A 261 -27.59 7.42 -4.40
C LEU A 261 -27.53 7.20 -2.88
N ASP A 262 -26.67 7.95 -2.19
CA ASP A 262 -26.54 7.90 -0.72
C ASP A 262 -27.83 8.33 -0.03
N LYS A 263 -28.49 9.40 -0.50
CA LYS A 263 -29.77 9.85 0.04
C LYS A 263 -30.87 8.79 -0.11
N LEU A 264 -30.90 8.11 -1.25
CA LEU A 264 -31.90 7.06 -1.51
C LEU A 264 -31.68 5.84 -0.60
N LEU A 265 -30.43 5.38 -0.50
CA LEU A 265 -30.07 4.24 0.34
C LEU A 265 -30.21 4.56 1.83
N SER A 266 -29.85 5.77 2.25
CA SER A 266 -30.04 6.21 3.64
C SER A 266 -31.53 6.31 4.01
N ASP A 267 -32.40 6.82 3.13
CA ASP A 267 -33.86 6.83 3.38
C ASP A 267 -34.45 5.42 3.54
N TRP A 268 -33.96 4.45 2.76
CA TRP A 268 -34.39 3.06 2.91
C TRP A 268 -33.90 2.45 4.22
N HIS A 269 -32.67 2.76 4.61
CA HIS A 269 -32.08 2.27 5.85
C HIS A 269 -32.77 2.87 7.08
N ASP A 270 -33.07 4.18 7.07
CA ASP A 270 -33.78 4.88 8.15
C ASP A 270 -35.21 4.35 8.34
N ARG A 271 -35.81 3.80 7.28
CA ARG A 271 -37.12 3.10 7.32
C ARG A 271 -37.02 1.63 7.74
N GLY A 272 -35.81 1.12 7.93
CA GLY A 272 -35.55 -0.27 8.32
C GLY A 272 -35.69 -1.28 7.18
N PHE A 273 -35.68 -0.85 5.92
CA PHE A 273 -35.76 -1.79 4.80
C PHE A 273 -34.44 -2.51 4.61
N THR A 274 -34.48 -3.84 4.68
CA THR A 274 -33.29 -4.70 4.58
C THR A 274 -33.43 -5.76 3.49
N THR A 275 -34.60 -5.87 2.88
CA THR A 275 -34.88 -6.82 1.80
C THR A 275 -35.31 -6.11 0.52
N THR A 276 -35.04 -6.74 -0.62
CA THR A 276 -35.46 -6.23 -1.93
C THR A 276 -36.98 -6.16 -2.06
N GLU A 277 -37.72 -7.08 -1.42
CA GLU A 277 -39.18 -7.14 -1.44
C GLU A 277 -39.83 -5.95 -0.73
N GLU A 278 -39.33 -5.57 0.46
CA GLU A 278 -39.80 -4.40 1.21
C GLU A 278 -39.64 -3.12 0.39
N ILE A 279 -38.48 -2.97 -0.24
CA ILE A 279 -38.17 -1.81 -1.08
C ILE A 279 -39.10 -1.79 -2.31
N GLN A 280 -39.28 -2.91 -2.99
CA GLN A 280 -40.18 -2.97 -4.16
C GLN A 280 -41.62 -2.68 -3.79
N LYS A 281 -42.11 -3.21 -2.66
CA LYS A 281 -43.46 -2.93 -2.16
C LYS A 281 -43.63 -1.44 -1.86
N PHE A 282 -42.67 -0.83 -1.16
CA PHE A 282 -42.66 0.60 -0.90
C PHE A 282 -42.68 1.43 -2.19
N LEU A 283 -41.90 1.03 -3.20
CA LEU A 283 -41.87 1.70 -4.50
C LEU A 283 -43.21 1.61 -5.24
N LEU A 284 -43.91 0.48 -5.16
CA LEU A 284 -45.24 0.29 -5.73
C LEU A 284 -46.26 1.18 -5.01
N GLU A 285 -46.28 1.17 -3.68
CA GLU A 285 -47.17 2.02 -2.87
C GLU A 285 -46.94 3.51 -3.14
N MET A 286 -45.69 3.94 -3.31
CA MET A 286 -45.38 5.31 -3.70
C MET A 286 -45.91 5.68 -5.08
N LYS A 287 -45.81 4.75 -6.05
CA LYS A 287 -46.29 4.97 -7.42
C LYS A 287 -47.82 5.10 -7.45
N GLU A 288 -48.53 4.31 -6.64
CA GLU A 288 -49.98 4.40 -6.50
C GLU A 288 -50.44 5.67 -5.80
N LYS A 289 -49.79 6.06 -4.69
CA LYS A 289 -50.08 7.32 -3.99
C LYS A 289 -49.88 8.53 -4.91
N ASN A 290 -48.79 8.58 -5.68
CA ASN A 290 -48.54 9.68 -6.62
C ASN A 290 -49.57 9.73 -7.76
N LYS A 291 -50.02 8.58 -8.28
CA LYS A 291 -51.11 8.53 -9.27
C LYS A 291 -52.42 9.05 -8.70
N ASN A 292 -52.75 8.69 -7.46
CA ASN A 292 -53.97 9.15 -6.80
C ASN A 292 -53.95 10.67 -6.54
N VAL A 293 -52.80 11.24 -6.13
CA VAL A 293 -52.61 12.69 -5.97
C VAL A 293 -52.78 13.42 -7.31
N GLN A 294 -52.16 12.94 -8.39
CA GLN A 294 -52.29 13.56 -9.72
C GLN A 294 -53.73 13.47 -10.28
N ASN A 295 -54.46 12.41 -9.96
CA ASN A 295 -55.87 12.28 -10.36
C ASN A 295 -56.77 13.21 -9.54
N LEU A 296 -56.51 13.38 -8.23
CA LEU A 296 -57.18 14.36 -7.36
C LEU A 296 -56.94 15.80 -7.82
N GLU A 297 -55.72 16.14 -8.24
CA GLU A 297 -55.40 17.47 -8.81
C GLU A 297 -56.15 17.73 -10.12
N LYS A 298 -56.38 16.71 -10.94
CA LYS A 298 -57.14 16.82 -12.19
C LYS A 298 -58.65 16.92 -11.98
N THR A 299 -59.21 16.28 -10.95
CA THR A 299 -60.65 16.30 -10.67
C THR A 299 -61.09 17.48 -9.83
N ALA A 300 -60.20 18.10 -9.05
CA ALA A 300 -60.54 19.21 -8.15
C ALA A 300 -60.68 20.58 -8.83
N GLY A 301 -60.49 20.70 -10.14
CA GLY A 301 -60.80 21.92 -10.90
C GLY A 301 -60.17 23.21 -10.35
N TYR A 302 -59.01 23.11 -9.70
CA TYR A 302 -58.37 24.28 -9.09
C TYR A 302 -57.46 24.97 -10.11
N ASN A 303 -57.83 26.22 -10.44
CA ASN A 303 -57.02 27.11 -11.27
C ASN A 303 -55.58 27.18 -10.72
N LYS A 304 -54.61 27.02 -11.62
CA LYS A 304 -53.18 27.27 -11.38
C LYS A 304 -52.99 28.70 -10.87
N TYR A 305 -52.89 28.86 -9.55
CA TYR A 305 -51.98 29.86 -9.03
C TYR A 305 -50.57 29.34 -9.27
N GLU A 306 -49.63 30.22 -9.62
CA GLU A 306 -48.22 29.87 -9.78
C GLU A 306 -47.68 29.27 -8.49
N GLN A 307 -47.79 27.95 -8.39
CA GLN A 307 -47.15 27.16 -7.37
C GLN A 307 -45.67 27.19 -7.72
N ARG A 308 -44.89 27.85 -6.84
CA ARG A 308 -43.43 27.90 -6.90
C ARG A 308 -42.92 26.50 -7.28
N SER A 309 -42.16 26.40 -8.38
CA SER A 309 -41.43 25.19 -8.73
C SER A 309 -40.54 24.85 -7.54
N TYR A 310 -40.94 23.84 -6.76
CA TYR A 310 -40.06 23.29 -5.74
C TYR A 310 -39.12 22.32 -6.44
N ASP A 311 -38.00 22.87 -6.95
CA ASP A 311 -36.83 22.09 -7.36
C ASP A 311 -36.15 21.38 -6.17
N ASN A 312 -36.71 21.49 -4.97
CA ASN A 312 -36.13 20.96 -3.75
C ASN A 312 -37.07 19.99 -3.03
N LEU A 313 -36.77 18.70 -3.20
CA LEU A 313 -37.34 17.55 -2.47
C LEU A 313 -37.20 17.67 -0.92
N ASN A 314 -36.50 18.68 -0.41
CA ASN A 314 -36.36 18.96 1.02
C ASN A 314 -37.69 19.31 1.71
N ASN A 315 -38.71 19.80 1.00
CA ASN A 315 -39.95 20.24 1.66
C ASN A 315 -40.96 19.15 2.00
N LEU A 316 -40.69 17.88 1.66
CA LEU A 316 -41.48 16.74 2.14
C LEU A 316 -41.03 16.23 3.52
N TYR A 317 -39.89 16.71 4.04
CA TYR A 317 -39.28 16.21 5.28
C TYR A 317 -39.41 17.15 6.49
N ALA A 318 -40.18 18.23 6.39
CA ALA A 318 -40.39 19.17 7.51
C ALA A 318 -41.32 18.64 8.62
N ASN A 319 -41.53 17.33 8.73
CA ASN A 319 -42.28 16.71 9.84
C ASN A 319 -41.56 15.49 10.44
N VAL A 320 -40.23 15.55 10.57
CA VAL A 320 -39.55 14.72 11.58
C VAL A 320 -39.94 15.28 12.95
N LYS A 321 -40.94 14.64 13.59
CA LYS A 321 -41.32 14.92 14.98
C LYS A 321 -40.06 14.85 15.85
N LYS A 322 -39.70 15.98 16.47
CA LYS A 322 -38.84 15.98 17.65
C LYS A 322 -39.49 15.07 18.70
N LYS A 323 -38.82 13.96 19.03
CA LYS A 323 -39.11 13.17 20.22
C LYS A 323 -38.79 14.09 21.41
N GLN A 324 -39.81 14.54 22.13
CA GLN A 324 -39.62 15.15 23.44
C GLN A 324 -39.28 14.03 24.41
N GLU A 325 -38.07 14.09 24.96
CA GLU A 325 -37.71 13.37 26.17
C GLU A 325 -38.53 13.96 27.33
N ALA A 326 -39.12 13.07 28.12
CA ALA A 326 -39.81 13.36 29.36
C ALA A 326 -38.89 13.06 30.54
#